data_AF-A0A1I8CLI7-F1
#
_entry.id   AF-A0A1I8CLI7-F1
#
_cell.length_a   1.000
_cell.length_b   1.000
_cell.length_c   1.000
_cell.angle_alpha   90.00
_cell.angle_beta   90.00
_cell.angle_gamma   90.00
#
_symmetry.space_group_name_H-M   'P 1'
#
loop_
_entity.id
_entity.type
_entity.pdbx_description
1 polymer ?
#
loop_
_entity_poly.entity_id
_entity_poly.type
_entity_poly.pdbx_seq_one_letter_code
_entity_poly.pdbx_strand_id
1 'polypeptide(L)'
;MMTNQIDDNTIVWISSRGILPTGGASYDVSSLCDKFESIEITGLSGGGRRPAGEASPNYSPTLTTFIRNKRDKLEKGKQFDEELKKWLDSDLADNDKKKENIYFCYLLLDPNYLHKPLCFTNFVKSIFYVGKGGKKVDRPLDHLKETKLKMKKDEAHSDKTQKIKYLWEEGLGVVLLPFDLNVKEAEALSRESTIINAITLPNLTNKRNEKFYENHRVWTSDEKELLGCHCLENAFKTLKGKKIVPIRLEDLDKK
;
A
#
# COMPACT_ATOMS: atom_id res chain seq x y z
N MET A 1 45.19 -25.49 3.36
CA MET A 1 43.99 -25.27 2.54
C MET A 1 42.79 -25.31 3.45
N MET A 2 42.28 -24.15 3.84
CA MET A 2 41.01 -23.98 4.53
C MET A 2 40.33 -22.78 3.88
N THR A 3 39.24 -23.04 3.18
CA THR A 3 38.40 -22.05 2.53
C THR A 3 37.47 -21.43 3.58
N ASN A 4 37.71 -20.18 3.98
CA ASN A 4 36.74 -19.43 4.75
C ASN A 4 35.69 -18.86 3.77
N GLN A 5 34.49 -19.46 3.82
CA GLN A 5 33.25 -18.84 3.36
C GLN A 5 33.06 -17.54 4.15
N ILE A 6 33.03 -16.43 3.44
CA ILE A 6 32.63 -15.13 3.98
C ILE A 6 31.09 -15.13 3.94
N ASP A 7 30.47 -14.88 5.09
CA ASP A 7 29.02 -14.75 5.20
C ASP A 7 28.55 -13.47 4.51
N ASP A 8 27.42 -13.55 3.81
CA ASP A 8 26.81 -12.45 3.05
C ASP A 8 25.78 -11.65 3.87
N ASN A 9 25.84 -11.67 5.21
CA ASN A 9 24.74 -11.17 6.05
C ASN A 9 25.00 -9.84 6.78
N THR A 10 25.89 -9.00 6.24
CA THR A 10 26.12 -7.66 6.78
C THR A 10 25.99 -6.60 5.69
N ILE A 11 24.89 -5.83 5.69
CA ILE A 11 24.90 -4.50 5.07
C ILE A 11 24.39 -3.46 6.07
N VAL A 12 25.36 -2.64 6.46
CA VAL A 12 25.30 -1.41 7.24
C VAL A 12 24.73 -0.27 6.39
N TRP A 13 23.90 0.59 6.97
CA TRP A 13 23.36 1.77 6.30
C TRP A 13 24.43 2.88 6.18
N ILE A 14 24.56 3.48 4.99
CA ILE A 14 25.26 4.75 4.80
C ILE A 14 24.29 5.73 4.13
N SER A 15 23.65 6.59 4.93
CA SER A 15 23.23 7.90 4.43
C SER A 15 24.46 8.79 4.36
N SER A 16 24.84 9.13 3.15
CA SER A 16 25.58 10.35 2.90
C SER A 16 24.68 11.28 2.13
N ARG A 17 24.45 12.48 2.68
CA ARG A 17 24.19 13.64 1.84
C ARG A 17 25.35 13.74 0.85
N GLY A 18 25.12 13.27 -0.37
CA GLY A 18 26.13 13.15 -1.42
C GLY A 18 25.47 13.51 -2.73
N ILE A 19 26.16 14.36 -3.48
CA ILE A 19 25.80 14.88 -4.80
C ILE A 19 25.26 13.74 -5.69
N LEU A 20 24.11 13.97 -6.32
CA LEU A 20 23.50 13.08 -7.30
C LEU A 20 24.51 12.76 -8.41
N PRO A 21 24.83 11.48 -8.67
CA PRO A 21 25.49 11.11 -9.90
C PRO A 21 24.52 11.40 -11.04
N THR A 22 24.87 12.35 -11.91
CA THR A 22 24.29 12.51 -13.22
C THR A 22 24.64 11.28 -14.06
N GLY A 23 23.87 10.20 -13.90
CA GLY A 23 24.09 8.94 -14.62
C GLY A 23 22.84 8.08 -14.53
N GLY A 24 22.36 7.59 -15.69
CA GLY A 24 21.10 6.87 -15.83
C GLY A 24 21.10 5.49 -15.19
N ALA A 25 20.76 5.41 -13.91
CA ALA A 25 20.33 4.17 -13.27
C ALA A 25 18.79 4.12 -13.20
N SER A 26 18.23 3.03 -13.70
CA SER A 26 16.84 2.61 -13.45
C SER A 26 16.62 2.54 -11.93
N TYR A 27 15.54 3.15 -11.43
CA TYR A 27 15.18 3.05 -10.01
C TYR A 27 14.47 1.73 -9.76
N ASP A 28 15.22 0.69 -9.41
CA ASP A 28 14.64 -0.61 -9.14
C ASP A 28 13.85 -0.62 -7.82
N VAL A 29 12.52 -0.77 -7.92
CA VAL A 29 11.63 -0.99 -6.77
C VAL A 29 11.70 -2.41 -6.22
N SER A 30 12.47 -3.33 -6.81
CA SER A 30 12.86 -4.57 -6.08
C SER A 30 13.57 -4.21 -4.77
N SER A 31 14.40 -3.16 -4.77
CA SER A 31 15.03 -2.62 -3.57
C SER A 31 14.04 -2.04 -2.55
N LEU A 32 12.78 -1.74 -2.94
CA LEU A 32 11.71 -1.45 -1.98
C LEU A 32 11.27 -2.71 -1.26
N CYS A 33 11.05 -3.80 -2.00
CA CYS A 33 10.77 -5.10 -1.39
C CYS A 33 11.91 -5.45 -0.44
N ASP A 34 13.17 -5.31 -0.84
CA ASP A 34 14.32 -5.58 0.03
C ASP A 34 14.36 -4.64 1.25
N LYS A 35 14.09 -3.34 1.10
CA LYS A 35 14.01 -2.36 2.20
C LYS A 35 12.86 -2.61 3.17
N PHE A 36 11.74 -3.15 2.69
CA PHE A 36 10.58 -3.53 3.52
C PHE A 36 10.73 -4.94 4.09
N GLU A 37 11.48 -5.82 3.43
CA GLU A 37 11.84 -7.17 3.88
C GLU A 37 12.99 -7.15 4.88
N SER A 38 13.87 -6.13 4.87
CA SER A 38 15.00 -5.96 5.80
C SER A 38 14.62 -5.44 7.19
N ILE A 39 13.34 -5.35 7.53
CA ILE A 39 12.89 -4.95 8.87
C ILE A 39 12.52 -6.23 9.64
N GLU A 40 13.51 -6.85 10.29
CA GLU A 40 13.26 -7.88 11.29
C GLU A 40 12.85 -7.25 12.62
N ILE A 41 11.57 -7.35 12.96
CA ILE A 41 11.06 -6.98 14.28
C ILE A 41 10.58 -8.25 14.97
N THR A 42 11.27 -8.59 16.05
CA THR A 42 10.97 -9.70 16.95
C THR A 42 9.82 -9.33 17.89
N GLY A 43 8.87 -10.26 18.07
CA GLY A 43 7.93 -10.25 19.18
C GLY A 43 6.52 -9.81 18.83
N LEU A 44 5.70 -10.73 18.31
CA LEU A 44 4.25 -10.64 18.47
C LEU A 44 3.90 -11.25 19.84
N SER A 45 3.82 -10.41 20.86
CA SER A 45 3.16 -10.76 22.13
C SER A 45 2.22 -9.61 22.50
N GLY A 46 1.11 -9.51 21.78
CA GLY A 46 0.07 -8.53 22.05
C GLY A 46 -1.28 -9.13 21.66
N GLY A 47 -2.01 -9.64 22.65
CA GLY A 47 -3.40 -10.03 22.48
C GLY A 47 -4.26 -8.77 22.32
N GLY A 48 -4.45 -8.32 21.08
CA GLY A 48 -5.34 -7.21 20.77
C GLY A 48 -6.78 -7.55 21.17
N ARG A 49 -7.36 -6.75 22.07
CA ARG A 49 -8.79 -6.84 22.40
C ARG A 49 -9.60 -6.31 21.23
N ARG A 50 -10.63 -7.05 20.82
CA ARG A 50 -11.65 -6.55 19.89
C ARG A 50 -12.33 -5.32 20.49
N PRO A 51 -12.45 -4.18 19.77
CA PRO A 51 -13.40 -3.15 20.15
C PRO A 51 -14.82 -3.73 20.00
N ALA A 52 -15.57 -3.76 21.10
CA ALA A 52 -16.97 -4.20 21.10
C ALA A 52 -17.85 -3.07 20.51
N GLY A 53 -18.63 -3.38 19.47
CA GLY A 53 -19.66 -2.48 18.94
C GLY A 53 -19.36 -1.80 17.59
N GLU A 54 -18.35 -2.22 16.83
CA GLU A 54 -18.12 -1.67 15.49
C GLU A 54 -19.30 -1.94 14.55
N ALA A 55 -19.86 -0.86 13.98
CA ALA A 55 -20.83 -0.94 12.90
C ALA A 55 -20.24 -1.71 11.71
N SER A 56 -21.09 -2.43 10.98
CA SER A 56 -20.65 -3.12 9.77
C SER A 56 -20.10 -2.11 8.74
N PRO A 57 -18.93 -2.36 8.13
CA PRO A 57 -18.36 -1.44 7.15
C PRO A 57 -19.31 -1.15 5.99
N ASN A 58 -19.38 0.11 5.57
CA ASN A 58 -20.24 0.53 4.46
C ASN A 58 -19.48 0.44 3.13
N TYR A 59 -19.19 -0.78 2.67
CA TYR A 59 -18.51 -1.03 1.40
C TYR A 59 -19.44 -0.78 0.21
N SER A 60 -18.87 -0.61 -0.98
CA SER A 60 -19.66 -0.51 -2.21
C SER A 60 -20.52 -1.78 -2.40
N PRO A 61 -21.67 -1.71 -3.11
CA PRO A 61 -22.48 -2.89 -3.40
C PRO A 61 -21.68 -3.99 -4.13
N THR A 62 -20.77 -3.56 -5.02
CA THR A 62 -19.88 -4.47 -5.72
C THR A 62 -18.92 -5.18 -4.79
N LEU A 63 -18.21 -4.45 -3.91
CA LEU A 63 -17.27 -5.04 -2.96
C LEU A 63 -18.00 -5.93 -1.93
N THR A 64 -19.17 -5.52 -1.46
CA THR A 64 -20.02 -6.33 -0.55
C THR A 64 -20.38 -7.66 -1.20
N THR A 65 -20.76 -7.65 -2.48
CA THR A 65 -21.05 -8.88 -3.22
C THR A 65 -19.79 -9.70 -3.48
N PHE A 66 -18.67 -9.03 -3.82
CA PHE A 66 -17.40 -9.69 -4.11
C PHE A 66 -16.86 -10.45 -2.89
N ILE A 67 -16.98 -9.87 -1.70
CA ILE A 67 -16.63 -10.52 -0.43
C ILE A 67 -17.47 -11.80 -0.21
N ARG A 68 -18.74 -11.81 -0.63
CA ARG A 68 -19.66 -12.95 -0.48
C ARG A 68 -19.46 -14.03 -1.54
N ASN A 69 -19.32 -13.64 -2.82
CA ASN A 69 -19.27 -14.53 -3.98
C ASN A 69 -18.13 -14.13 -4.94
N LYS A 70 -16.90 -14.48 -4.55
CA LYS A 70 -15.65 -14.02 -5.20
C LYS A 70 -15.50 -14.31 -6.70
N ARG A 71 -16.12 -15.36 -7.24
CA ARG A 71 -15.67 -15.98 -8.50
C ARG A 71 -16.05 -15.21 -9.77
N ASP A 72 -17.32 -14.83 -9.94
CA ASP A 72 -17.79 -14.30 -11.23
C ASP A 72 -17.39 -12.84 -11.48
N LYS A 73 -17.14 -12.08 -10.42
CA LYS A 73 -16.76 -10.66 -10.51
C LYS A 73 -15.26 -10.44 -10.72
N LEU A 74 -14.42 -11.44 -10.38
CA LEU A 74 -12.96 -11.32 -10.47
C LEU A 74 -12.49 -11.24 -11.93
N GLU A 75 -13.13 -12.00 -12.83
CA GLU A 75 -12.74 -12.01 -14.25
C GLU A 75 -13.05 -10.67 -14.92
N LYS A 76 -14.21 -10.08 -14.64
CA LYS A 76 -14.55 -8.73 -15.15
C LYS A 76 -13.60 -7.66 -14.64
N GLY A 77 -13.28 -7.67 -13.34
CA GLY A 77 -12.31 -6.73 -12.77
C GLY A 77 -10.92 -6.87 -13.39
N LYS A 78 -10.49 -8.09 -13.72
CA LYS A 78 -9.24 -8.36 -14.44
C LYS A 78 -9.29 -7.82 -15.88
N GLN A 79 -10.39 -8.03 -16.60
CA GLN A 79 -10.59 -7.48 -17.95
C GLN A 79 -10.46 -5.96 -17.96
N PHE A 80 -11.08 -5.28 -16.99
CA PHE A 80 -10.95 -3.84 -16.82
C PHE A 80 -9.52 -3.38 -16.50
N ASP A 81 -8.75 -4.14 -15.72
CA ASP A 81 -7.34 -3.83 -15.46
C ASP A 81 -6.49 -3.95 -16.74
N GLU A 82 -6.74 -4.97 -17.57
CA GLU A 82 -6.09 -5.14 -18.87
C GLU A 82 -6.48 -4.06 -19.88
N GLU A 83 -7.75 -3.67 -19.92
CA GLU A 83 -8.23 -2.54 -20.72
C GLU A 83 -7.56 -1.23 -20.32
N LEU A 84 -7.47 -0.95 -19.01
CA LEU A 84 -6.79 0.23 -18.48
C LEU A 84 -5.32 0.27 -18.93
N LYS A 85 -4.58 -0.84 -18.81
CA LYS A 85 -3.18 -0.93 -19.24
C LYS A 85 -3.01 -0.65 -20.73
N LYS A 86 -3.72 -1.41 -21.57
CA LYS A 86 -3.66 -1.26 -23.04
C LYS A 86 -3.97 0.16 -23.47
N TRP A 87 -4.96 0.76 -22.82
CA TRP A 87 -5.37 2.11 -23.12
C TRP A 87 -4.30 3.13 -22.71
N LEU A 88 -3.76 3.06 -21.50
CA LEU A 88 -2.65 3.92 -21.05
C LEU A 88 -1.39 3.73 -21.89
N ASP A 89 -1.13 2.52 -22.41
CA ASP A 89 -0.04 2.27 -23.35
C ASP A 89 -0.25 2.99 -24.67
N SER A 90 -1.48 2.97 -25.21
CA SER A 90 -1.81 3.67 -26.46
C SER A 90 -1.80 5.20 -26.33
N ASP A 91 -2.34 5.76 -25.25
CA ASP A 91 -2.51 7.21 -25.06
C ASP A 91 -1.18 7.90 -24.71
N LEU A 92 -0.25 7.17 -24.08
CA LEU A 92 1.06 7.68 -23.68
C LEU A 92 2.17 7.37 -24.69
N ALA A 93 1.90 6.61 -25.75
CA ALA A 93 2.87 6.28 -26.79
C ALA A 93 3.34 7.51 -27.59
N ASP A 94 2.52 8.57 -27.66
CA ASP A 94 2.80 9.77 -28.46
C ASP A 94 3.60 10.86 -27.72
N ASN A 95 3.80 10.74 -26.40
CA ASN A 95 4.45 11.78 -25.59
C ASN A 95 5.79 11.33 -25.01
N ASP A 96 6.79 11.30 -25.89
CA ASP A 96 8.20 11.60 -25.63
C ASP A 96 8.96 10.75 -24.59
N LYS A 97 10.25 10.49 -24.86
CA LYS A 97 11.17 9.64 -24.08
C LYS A 97 11.54 10.26 -22.72
N LYS A 98 10.58 10.65 -21.90
CA LYS A 98 10.79 11.10 -20.53
C LYS A 98 10.98 9.88 -19.63
N LYS A 99 12.16 9.83 -19.00
CA LYS A 99 12.55 8.93 -17.91
C LYS A 99 11.31 8.46 -17.13
N GLU A 100 10.88 7.22 -17.36
CA GLU A 100 9.67 6.66 -16.74
C GLU A 100 9.88 6.70 -15.23
N ASN A 101 9.14 7.58 -14.56
CA ASN A 101 9.10 7.55 -13.12
C ASN A 101 8.30 6.31 -12.75
N ILE A 102 8.89 5.43 -11.94
CA ILE A 102 8.24 4.20 -11.49
C ILE A 102 7.28 4.54 -10.34
N TYR A 103 6.02 4.13 -10.48
CA TYR A 103 4.98 4.26 -9.46
C TYR A 103 4.57 2.89 -8.94
N PHE A 104 3.85 2.90 -7.83
CA PHE A 104 3.27 1.72 -7.20
C PHE A 104 2.07 2.13 -6.34
N CYS A 105 1.23 1.18 -5.97
CA CYS A 105 0.19 1.38 -4.97
C CYS A 105 0.65 0.86 -3.61
N TYR A 106 0.15 1.44 -2.52
CA TYR A 106 0.40 0.93 -1.18
C TYR A 106 -0.81 1.09 -0.28
N LEU A 107 -0.90 0.22 0.72
CA LEU A 107 -1.92 0.24 1.77
C LEU A 107 -1.26 0.40 3.13
N LEU A 108 -1.92 1.12 4.03
CA LEU A 108 -1.65 1.04 5.47
C LEU A 108 -2.74 0.19 6.12
N LEU A 109 -2.32 -0.84 6.86
CA LEU A 109 -3.19 -1.85 7.44
C LEU A 109 -3.09 -1.87 8.97
N ASP A 110 -4.24 -2.06 9.60
CA ASP A 110 -4.39 -2.30 11.04
C ASP A 110 -4.18 -3.80 11.34
N PRO A 111 -3.11 -4.16 12.08
CA PRO A 111 -2.75 -5.55 12.32
C PRO A 111 -3.78 -6.32 13.16
N ASN A 112 -4.70 -5.67 13.89
CA ASN A 112 -5.74 -6.37 14.65
C ASN A 112 -6.63 -7.25 13.78
N TYR A 113 -6.80 -6.87 12.52
CA TYR A 113 -7.60 -7.63 11.57
C TYR A 113 -6.80 -8.72 10.85
N LEU A 114 -5.47 -8.70 10.92
CA LEU A 114 -4.60 -9.60 10.15
C LEU A 114 -4.28 -10.92 10.87
N HIS A 115 -5.26 -11.49 11.57
CA HIS A 115 -5.11 -12.77 12.27
C HIS A 115 -5.08 -13.96 11.30
N LYS A 116 -4.43 -15.05 11.73
CA LYS A 116 -4.41 -16.31 10.99
C LYS A 116 -5.63 -17.17 11.36
N PRO A 117 -6.30 -17.86 10.40
CA PRO A 117 -6.01 -17.83 8.96
C PRO A 117 -6.42 -16.49 8.33
N LEU A 118 -5.51 -15.92 7.54
CA LEU A 118 -5.74 -14.65 6.86
C LEU A 118 -6.78 -14.85 5.75
N CYS A 119 -7.94 -14.20 5.88
CA CYS A 119 -8.99 -14.21 4.87
C CYS A 119 -9.16 -12.83 4.24
N PHE A 120 -9.76 -12.79 3.05
CA PHE A 120 -9.92 -11.55 2.29
C PHE A 120 -10.78 -10.52 3.00
N THR A 121 -11.86 -10.94 3.66
CA THR A 121 -12.74 -10.03 4.43
C THR A 121 -11.97 -9.29 5.52
N ASN A 122 -11.13 -10.02 6.26
CA ASN A 122 -10.31 -9.45 7.32
C ASN A 122 -9.20 -8.56 6.77
N PHE A 123 -8.61 -8.94 5.63
CA PHE A 123 -7.68 -8.08 4.92
C PHE A 123 -8.33 -6.75 4.51
N VAL A 124 -9.52 -6.77 3.89
CA VAL A 124 -10.21 -5.53 3.50
C VAL A 124 -10.53 -4.66 4.73
N LYS A 125 -10.98 -5.27 5.83
CA LYS A 125 -11.22 -4.55 7.11
C LYS A 125 -9.97 -3.92 7.69
N SER A 126 -8.79 -4.50 7.46
CA SER A 126 -7.54 -3.95 7.96
C SER A 126 -7.14 -2.65 7.28
N ILE A 127 -7.59 -2.39 6.05
CA ILE A 127 -7.16 -1.24 5.25
C ILE A 127 -7.77 0.02 5.84
N PHE A 128 -6.91 0.91 6.35
CA PHE A 128 -7.34 2.24 6.82
C PHE A 128 -6.81 3.38 5.94
N TYR A 129 -5.91 3.10 4.99
CA TYR A 129 -5.42 4.08 4.03
C TYR A 129 -4.97 3.43 2.72
N VAL A 130 -5.26 4.12 1.62
CA VAL A 130 -4.83 3.76 0.26
C VAL A 130 -3.99 4.90 -0.30
N GLY A 131 -2.88 4.61 -0.96
CA GLY A 131 -2.06 5.65 -1.60
C GLY A 131 -1.26 5.15 -2.78
N LYS A 132 -0.76 6.10 -3.59
CA LYS A 132 0.28 5.86 -4.60
C LYS A 132 1.66 6.35 -4.19
N GLY A 133 2.66 5.52 -4.40
CA GLY A 133 4.09 5.86 -4.36
C GLY A 133 4.59 6.25 -5.74
N GLY A 134 5.71 6.96 -5.82
CA GLY A 134 6.28 7.44 -7.08
C GLY A 134 7.70 7.97 -6.89
N LYS A 135 8.02 9.13 -7.49
CA LYS A 135 9.34 9.81 -7.41
C LYS A 135 9.99 9.85 -6.02
N LYS A 136 9.18 9.92 -4.96
CA LYS A 136 9.64 9.65 -3.58
C LYS A 136 9.16 8.27 -3.20
N VAL A 137 10.06 7.31 -3.42
CA VAL A 137 9.88 5.91 -3.10
C VAL A 137 9.54 5.70 -1.62
N ASP A 138 10.06 6.57 -0.74
CA ASP A 138 9.84 6.54 0.71
C ASP A 138 8.52 7.18 1.17
N ARG A 139 7.64 7.64 0.25
CA ARG A 139 6.40 8.34 0.60
C ARG A 139 5.52 7.60 1.63
N PRO A 140 5.41 6.25 1.61
CA PRO A 140 4.69 5.55 2.66
C PRO A 140 5.37 5.67 4.04
N LEU A 141 6.70 5.62 4.09
CA LEU A 141 7.49 5.85 5.31
C LEU A 141 7.43 7.32 5.76
N ASP A 142 7.32 8.27 4.83
CA ASP A 142 7.16 9.68 5.15
C ASP A 142 5.90 9.93 6.00
N HIS A 143 4.80 9.21 5.76
CA HIS A 143 3.59 9.31 6.61
C HIS A 143 3.84 8.83 8.04
N LEU A 144 4.66 7.80 8.22
CA LEU A 144 5.06 7.32 9.54
C LEU A 144 5.98 8.34 10.22
N LYS A 145 7.02 8.81 9.52
CA LYS A 145 7.95 9.84 10.02
C LYS A 145 7.24 11.15 10.38
N GLU A 146 6.30 11.59 9.56
CA GLU A 146 5.45 12.75 9.81
C GLU A 146 4.63 12.56 11.09
N THR A 147 3.99 11.40 11.25
CA THR A 147 3.20 11.10 12.46
C THR A 147 4.08 11.15 13.71
N LYS A 148 5.26 10.54 13.66
CA LYS A 148 6.24 10.57 14.75
C LYS A 148 6.67 12.00 15.11
N LEU A 149 6.93 12.84 14.10
CA LEU A 149 7.30 14.24 14.32
C LEU A 149 6.15 15.01 14.99
N LYS A 150 4.90 14.80 14.55
CA LYS A 150 3.71 15.42 15.14
C LYS A 150 3.49 14.99 16.58
N MET A 151 3.66 13.70 16.89
CA MET A 151 3.61 13.19 18.27
C MET A 151 4.63 13.86 19.18
N LYS A 152 5.87 14.07 18.69
CA LYS A 152 6.93 14.74 19.49
C LYS A 152 6.64 16.22 19.75
N LYS A 153 5.90 16.88 18.86
CA LYS A 153 5.62 18.31 18.92
C LYS A 153 4.22 18.64 19.44
N ASP A 154 3.42 17.63 19.77
CA ASP A 154 2.00 17.76 20.12
C ASP A 154 1.20 18.57 19.09
N GLU A 155 1.49 18.33 17.80
CA GLU A 155 0.83 19.01 16.68
C GLU A 155 -0.51 18.33 16.34
N ALA A 156 -1.43 19.09 15.72
CA ALA A 156 -2.72 18.55 15.28
C ALA A 156 -2.56 17.37 14.30
N HIS A 157 -3.31 16.29 14.57
CA HIS A 157 -3.32 15.09 13.74
C HIS A 157 -4.48 15.11 12.74
N SER A 158 -4.21 14.68 11.51
CA SER A 158 -5.24 14.22 10.56
C SER A 158 -5.73 12.82 10.92
N ASP A 159 -6.87 12.38 10.41
CA ASP A 159 -7.42 11.03 10.65
C ASP A 159 -6.38 9.91 10.40
N LYS A 160 -5.59 10.03 9.32
CA LYS A 160 -4.50 9.09 9.01
C LYS A 160 -3.44 9.06 10.10
N THR A 161 -2.90 10.23 10.43
CA THR A 161 -1.84 10.34 11.44
C THR A 161 -2.36 10.04 12.85
N GLN A 162 -3.66 10.22 13.10
CA GLN A 162 -4.33 9.85 14.35
C GLN A 162 -4.46 8.34 14.46
N LYS A 163 -4.86 7.64 13.38
CA LYS A 163 -4.93 6.17 13.35
C LYS A 163 -3.55 5.54 13.51
N ILE A 164 -2.51 6.07 12.85
CA ILE A 164 -1.12 5.62 13.03
C ILE A 164 -0.67 5.81 14.49
N LYS A 165 -0.90 7.01 15.06
CA LYS A 165 -0.60 7.31 16.47
C LYS A 165 -1.26 6.30 17.41
N TYR A 166 -2.56 6.09 17.27
CA TYR A 166 -3.33 5.13 18.06
C TYR A 166 -2.72 3.71 17.99
N LEU A 167 -2.42 3.22 16.79
CA LEU A 167 -1.83 1.87 16.63
C LEU A 167 -0.44 1.75 17.27
N TRP A 168 0.34 2.83 17.33
CA TRP A 168 1.61 2.84 18.05
C TRP A 168 1.45 2.91 19.56
N GLU A 169 0.52 3.72 20.07
CA GLU A 169 0.23 3.82 21.50
C GLU A 169 -0.29 2.49 22.08
N GLU A 170 -1.03 1.72 21.28
CA GLU A 170 -1.48 0.36 21.62
C GLU A 170 -0.39 -0.72 21.46
N GLY A 171 0.83 -0.35 21.06
CA GLY A 171 1.95 -1.29 20.87
C GLY A 171 1.81 -2.23 19.66
N LEU A 172 0.86 -1.94 18.76
CA LEU A 172 0.52 -2.81 17.64
C LEU A 172 1.42 -2.58 16.41
N GLY A 173 1.72 -1.31 16.10
CA GLY A 173 2.42 -0.93 14.87
C GLY A 173 1.49 -0.81 13.67
N VAL A 174 2.07 -0.42 12.53
CA VAL A 174 1.36 -0.25 11.25
C VAL A 174 1.94 -1.17 10.20
N VAL A 175 1.10 -1.96 9.54
CA VAL A 175 1.55 -2.78 8.41
C VAL A 175 1.49 -1.94 7.14
N LEU A 176 2.62 -1.83 6.46
CA LEU A 176 2.73 -1.17 5.16
C LEU A 176 2.84 -2.23 4.07
N LEU A 177 1.90 -2.19 3.12
CA LEU A 177 1.84 -3.16 2.03
C LEU A 177 1.94 -2.46 0.67
N PRO A 178 3.13 -2.43 0.04
CA PRO A 178 3.25 -2.06 -1.36
C PRO A 178 2.78 -3.20 -2.28
N PHE A 179 2.15 -2.85 -3.40
CA PHE A 179 1.70 -3.78 -4.43
C PHE A 179 1.65 -3.06 -5.79
N ASP A 180 1.48 -3.83 -6.87
CA ASP A 180 1.48 -3.30 -8.25
C ASP A 180 2.68 -2.38 -8.51
N LEU A 181 3.88 -2.95 -8.34
CA LEU A 181 5.16 -2.26 -8.54
C LEU A 181 5.44 -2.02 -10.02
N ASN A 182 6.27 -1.01 -10.34
CA ASN A 182 6.71 -0.71 -11.71
C ASN A 182 5.57 -0.31 -12.65
N VAL A 183 4.59 0.45 -12.16
CA VAL A 183 3.45 0.90 -12.96
C VAL A 183 3.56 2.37 -13.33
N LYS A 184 2.78 2.78 -14.34
CA LYS A 184 2.68 4.18 -14.76
C LYS A 184 1.95 5.02 -13.70
N GLU A 185 2.19 6.34 -13.69
CA GLU A 185 1.51 7.23 -12.73
C GLU A 185 -0.02 7.15 -12.86
N ALA A 186 -0.51 7.19 -14.09
CA ALA A 186 -1.94 7.14 -14.38
C ALA A 186 -2.55 5.80 -13.97
N GLU A 187 -1.80 4.69 -14.10
CA GLU A 187 -2.23 3.37 -13.65
C GLU A 187 -2.33 3.32 -12.13
N ALA A 188 -1.28 3.74 -11.40
CA ALA A 188 -1.29 3.78 -9.94
C ALA A 188 -2.41 4.68 -9.39
N LEU A 189 -2.62 5.84 -10.01
CA LEU A 189 -3.66 6.80 -9.63
C LEU A 189 -5.07 6.24 -9.88
N SER A 190 -5.30 5.61 -11.04
CA SER A 190 -6.57 4.97 -11.35
C SER A 190 -6.86 3.82 -10.38
N ARG A 191 -5.87 2.97 -10.09
CA ARG A 191 -6.02 1.88 -9.12
C ARG A 191 -6.31 2.41 -7.71
N GLU A 192 -5.57 3.41 -7.23
CA GLU A 192 -5.85 4.07 -5.95
C GLU A 192 -7.31 4.55 -5.87
N SER A 193 -7.78 5.30 -6.88
CA SER A 193 -9.15 5.80 -6.95
C SER A 193 -10.20 4.67 -6.93
N THR A 194 -9.97 3.59 -7.69
CA THR A 194 -10.90 2.45 -7.73
C THR A 194 -10.98 1.68 -6.41
N ILE A 195 -9.86 1.53 -5.70
CA ILE A 195 -9.85 0.90 -4.38
C ILE A 195 -10.60 1.78 -3.37
N ILE A 196 -10.40 3.10 -3.41
CA ILE A 196 -11.15 4.03 -2.57
C ILE A 196 -12.65 3.97 -2.88
N ASN A 197 -13.03 3.85 -4.15
CA ASN A 197 -14.44 3.67 -4.54
C ASN A 197 -15.03 2.34 -4.00
N ALA A 198 -14.29 1.25 -4.09
CA ALA A 198 -14.74 -0.06 -3.62
C ALA A 198 -14.90 -0.11 -2.08
N ILE A 199 -13.91 0.39 -1.33
CA ILE A 199 -13.93 0.41 0.13
C ILE A 199 -14.83 1.53 0.67
N THR A 200 -14.98 2.63 -0.07
CA THR A 200 -15.63 3.89 0.29
C THR A 200 -14.87 4.71 1.34
N LEU A 201 -14.93 6.05 1.20
CA LEU A 201 -14.21 6.98 2.08
C LEU A 201 -14.54 6.86 3.57
N PRO A 202 -15.79 6.63 4.01
CA PRO A 202 -16.09 6.47 5.44
C PRO A 202 -15.35 5.34 6.15
N ASN A 203 -14.84 4.35 5.40
CA ASN A 203 -14.06 3.24 5.96
C ASN A 203 -12.54 3.48 5.86
N LEU A 204 -12.11 4.65 5.37
CA LEU A 204 -10.71 5.02 5.16
C LEU A 204 -10.38 6.34 5.86
N THR A 205 -9.10 6.55 6.13
CA THR A 205 -8.56 7.83 6.62
C THR A 205 -8.14 8.77 5.48
N ASN A 206 -8.39 8.37 4.23
CA ASN A 206 -8.21 9.20 3.05
C ASN A 206 -9.13 10.42 3.14
N LYS A 207 -8.57 11.63 3.04
CA LYS A 207 -9.38 12.87 3.11
C LYS A 207 -10.30 13.08 1.91
N ARG A 208 -9.92 12.51 0.77
CA ARG A 208 -10.63 12.66 -0.49
C ARG A 208 -10.42 11.42 -1.34
N ASN A 209 -11.38 11.20 -2.23
CA ASN A 209 -11.19 10.29 -3.33
C ASN A 209 -10.32 10.97 -4.38
N GLU A 210 -9.22 10.34 -4.77
CA GLU A 210 -8.41 10.84 -5.88
C GLU A 210 -9.23 10.71 -7.18
N LYS A 211 -9.03 11.64 -8.11
CA LYS A 211 -9.70 11.56 -9.41
C LYS A 211 -9.17 10.35 -10.15
N PHE A 212 -10.05 9.48 -10.61
CA PHE A 212 -9.69 8.43 -11.57
C PHE A 212 -9.11 9.09 -12.82
N TYR A 213 -8.11 8.48 -13.46
CA TYR A 213 -7.59 9.02 -14.71
C TYR A 213 -8.65 8.81 -15.81
N GLU A 214 -9.39 9.89 -16.09
CA GLU A 214 -10.45 9.92 -17.08
C GLU A 214 -9.95 10.67 -18.32
N ASN A 215 -10.07 10.04 -19.47
CA ASN A 215 -9.88 10.65 -20.78
C ASN A 215 -11.11 10.29 -21.64
N HIS A 216 -10.95 10.00 -22.93
CA HIS A 216 -12.05 9.69 -23.87
C HIS A 216 -12.95 8.48 -23.51
N ARG A 217 -12.54 7.58 -22.58
CA ARG A 217 -13.37 6.47 -22.06
C ARG A 217 -14.04 6.89 -20.75
N VAL A 218 -15.36 6.96 -20.74
CA VAL A 218 -16.15 7.15 -19.52
C VAL A 218 -16.30 5.81 -18.80
N TRP A 219 -15.69 5.69 -17.63
CA TRP A 219 -15.80 4.52 -16.76
C TRP A 219 -17.02 4.66 -15.86
N THR A 220 -17.91 3.66 -15.86
CA THR A 220 -19.07 3.65 -14.96
C THR A 220 -18.64 3.38 -13.51
N SER A 221 -19.52 3.70 -12.55
CA SER A 221 -19.25 3.42 -11.12
C SER A 221 -19.00 1.93 -10.90
N ASP A 222 -19.83 1.06 -11.49
CA ASP A 222 -19.72 -0.39 -11.34
C ASP A 222 -18.41 -0.95 -11.91
N GLU A 223 -17.96 -0.43 -13.06
CA GLU A 223 -16.66 -0.82 -13.64
C GLU A 223 -15.50 -0.43 -12.73
N LYS A 224 -15.52 0.80 -12.20
CA LYS A 224 -14.51 1.29 -11.26
C LYS A 224 -14.49 0.44 -9.99
N GLU A 225 -15.64 0.09 -9.44
CA GLU A 225 -15.72 -0.76 -8.26
C GLU A 225 -15.22 -2.19 -8.53
N LEU A 226 -15.53 -2.76 -9.69
CA LEU A 226 -15.05 -4.09 -10.10
C LEU A 226 -13.53 -4.11 -10.26
N LEU A 227 -12.97 -3.07 -10.90
CA LEU A 227 -11.52 -2.88 -10.99
C LEU A 227 -10.89 -2.73 -9.59
N GLY A 228 -11.53 -1.96 -8.71
CA GLY A 228 -11.08 -1.82 -7.31
C GLY A 228 -11.07 -3.15 -6.55
N CYS A 229 -12.08 -4.00 -6.75
CA CYS A 229 -12.12 -5.35 -6.17
C CYS A 229 -10.98 -6.23 -6.70
N HIS A 230 -10.66 -6.14 -8.00
CA HIS A 230 -9.53 -6.86 -8.58
C HIS A 230 -8.19 -6.39 -7.99
N CYS A 231 -7.98 -5.08 -7.86
CA CYS A 231 -6.77 -4.52 -7.25
C CYS A 231 -6.61 -4.97 -5.79
N LEU A 232 -7.71 -5.01 -5.03
CA LEU A 232 -7.71 -5.53 -3.66
C LEU A 232 -7.34 -7.01 -3.60
N GLU A 233 -7.85 -7.83 -4.53
CA GLU A 233 -7.47 -9.25 -4.60
C GLU A 233 -5.98 -9.42 -4.94
N ASN A 234 -5.41 -8.57 -5.78
CA ASN A 234 -3.96 -8.58 -6.07
C ASN A 234 -3.14 -8.18 -4.84
N ALA A 235 -3.52 -7.10 -4.13
CA ALA A 235 -2.88 -6.71 -2.88
C ALA A 235 -2.97 -7.82 -1.82
N PHE A 236 -4.13 -8.49 -1.71
CA PHE A 236 -4.32 -9.62 -0.80
C PHE A 236 -3.38 -10.77 -1.10
N LYS A 237 -3.19 -11.12 -2.39
CA LYS A 237 -2.24 -12.17 -2.81
C LYS A 237 -0.81 -11.82 -2.43
N THR A 238 -0.42 -10.54 -2.52
CA THR A 238 0.91 -10.07 -2.10
C THR A 238 1.14 -10.28 -0.60
N LEU A 239 0.11 -10.13 0.23
CA LEU A 239 0.21 -10.33 1.68
C LEU A 239 0.13 -11.82 2.08
N LYS A 240 -0.63 -12.62 1.33
CA LYS A 240 -0.92 -14.02 1.67
C LYS A 240 0.35 -14.87 1.66
N GLY A 241 0.58 -15.61 2.75
CA GLY A 241 1.75 -16.49 2.89
C GLY A 241 3.02 -15.76 3.34
N LYS A 242 3.02 -14.42 3.40
CA LYS A 242 4.15 -13.65 3.94
C LYS A 242 4.07 -13.51 5.46
N LYS A 243 5.23 -13.31 6.10
CA LYS A 243 5.32 -12.87 7.49
C LYS A 243 4.84 -11.42 7.55
N ILE A 244 3.86 -11.13 8.41
CA ILE A 244 3.34 -9.78 8.61
C ILE A 244 4.15 -9.15 9.73
N VAL A 245 4.83 -8.05 9.42
CA VAL A 245 5.66 -7.30 10.37
C VAL A 245 5.17 -5.87 10.44
N PRO A 246 4.45 -5.48 11.51
CA PRO A 246 4.04 -4.10 11.72
C PRO A 246 5.25 -3.22 12.06
N ILE A 247 5.32 -2.04 11.45
CA ILE A 247 6.31 -1.00 11.75
C ILE A 247 5.89 -0.27 13.03
N ARG A 248 6.68 -0.38 14.09
CA ARG A 248 6.44 0.32 15.36
C ARG A 248 7.18 1.66 15.41
N LEU A 249 6.86 2.46 16.42
CA LEU A 249 7.41 3.81 16.57
C LEU A 249 8.93 3.78 16.75
N GLU A 250 9.42 2.80 17.51
CA GLU A 250 10.83 2.54 17.81
C GLU A 250 11.64 2.08 16.59
N ASP A 251 10.99 1.45 15.61
CA ASP A 251 11.67 0.99 14.40
C ASP A 251 12.09 2.14 13.49
N LEU A 252 11.47 3.31 13.66
CA LEU A 252 11.85 4.53 12.98
C LEU A 252 13.07 5.23 13.61
N ASP A 253 13.59 4.77 14.75
CA ASP A 253 14.82 5.30 15.39
C ASP A 253 16.07 4.47 15.07
N LYS A 254 15.89 3.24 14.55
CA LYS A 254 17.01 2.36 14.19
C LYS A 254 17.70 2.94 12.94
N LYS A 255 18.96 3.36 13.13
CA LYS A 255 19.87 3.86 12.09
C LYS A 255 20.59 2.73 11.40
#